data_AF-A0A1F8TNZ2-F1
#
_entry.id   AF-A0A1F8TNZ2-F1
#
_cell.length_a   1.000
_cell.length_b   1.000
_cell.length_c   1.000
_cell.angle_alpha   90.00
_cell.angle_beta   90.00
_cell.angle_gamma   90.00
#
_symmetry.space_group_name_H-M   'P 1'
#
loop_
_entity.id
_entity.type
_entity.pdbx_description
1 polymer ?
#
loop_
_entity_poly.entity_id
_entity_poly.type
_entity_poly.pdbx_seq_one_letter_code
_entity_poly.pdbx_strand_id
1 'polypeptide(L)'
;MSRIIRYALIVGLTACVPQQTVRPTPAAAEPVTAVARRAAATSPPPILWIEAPIAGDPSPVWAQVPRTGVVVEDGRIRLLRPSVAETPRRVAIQAGHWRTDEAPAEFPRLRFSSGGEAAGIREVDVTRDVAERVAAVLTERGIVVDMLPATVPPSYLADVFVALHADADATGTARGFKIAHGSYRSPEDERLVGLLTEHYAAGTGLPRDRNVTTDMTDYYAFAWFRYEHALAPHTAAAIMELGFISHPEDRSLLVDQPDLVARSVAEGIIRFLDAVPRSELFGEDIIIPQASPRP
;
A
#
# COMPACT_ATOMS: atom_id res chain seq x y z
N MET A 1 39.91 -60.21 14.60
CA MET A 1 39.59 -61.30 13.64
C MET A 1 38.09 -61.30 13.39
N SER A 2 37.64 -60.79 12.24
CA SER A 2 36.36 -61.21 11.66
C SER A 2 36.40 -60.95 10.15
N ARG A 3 36.00 -61.95 9.38
CA ARG A 3 36.32 -62.13 7.96
C ARG A 3 35.31 -61.44 7.03
N ILE A 4 35.85 -60.94 5.93
CA ILE A 4 35.20 -60.36 4.76
C ILE A 4 34.59 -61.47 3.89
N ILE A 5 33.36 -61.28 3.39
CA ILE A 5 32.78 -62.08 2.30
C ILE A 5 32.29 -61.12 1.20
N ARG A 6 32.75 -61.38 -0.03
CA ARG A 6 32.44 -60.67 -1.28
C ARG A 6 31.15 -61.24 -1.88
N TYR A 7 30.28 -60.38 -2.41
CA TYR A 7 29.19 -60.78 -3.31
C TYR A 7 29.52 -60.42 -4.76
N ALA A 8 29.34 -61.38 -5.66
CA ALA A 8 29.47 -61.24 -7.10
C ALA A 8 28.09 -61.00 -7.72
N LEU A 9 28.03 -60.03 -8.65
CA LEU A 9 26.87 -59.62 -9.43
C LEU A 9 26.74 -60.52 -10.67
N ILE A 10 25.57 -61.13 -10.90
CA ILE A 10 25.23 -61.82 -12.15
C ILE A 10 24.15 -61.02 -12.88
N VAL A 11 24.46 -60.70 -14.14
CA VAL A 11 23.62 -59.98 -15.11
C VAL A 11 22.73 -60.99 -15.83
N GLY A 12 21.42 -60.71 -15.89
CA GLY A 12 20.46 -61.43 -16.72
C GLY A 12 19.85 -60.51 -17.77
N LEU A 13 20.16 -60.76 -19.06
CA LEU A 13 19.47 -60.20 -20.22
C LEU A 13 18.06 -60.77 -20.32
N THR A 14 17.06 -59.93 -20.59
CA THR A 14 15.78 -60.38 -21.16
C THR A 14 15.41 -59.50 -22.36
N ALA A 15 15.02 -60.16 -23.45
CA ALA A 15 14.83 -59.62 -24.78
C ALA A 15 13.51 -58.84 -24.94
N CYS A 16 13.55 -57.95 -25.93
CA CYS A 16 12.57 -56.96 -26.34
C CYS A 16 11.37 -57.57 -27.09
N VAL A 17 10.15 -57.11 -26.79
CA VAL A 17 8.93 -57.32 -27.59
C VAL A 17 8.44 -55.94 -28.07
N PRO A 18 8.13 -55.74 -29.37
CA PRO A 18 7.72 -54.44 -29.88
C PRO A 18 6.23 -54.20 -29.59
N GLN A 19 5.92 -53.09 -28.92
CA GLN A 19 4.54 -52.63 -28.70
C GLN A 19 4.13 -51.69 -29.83
N GLN A 20 3.04 -52.04 -30.55
CA GLN A 20 2.41 -51.20 -31.56
C GLN A 20 1.90 -49.89 -30.91
N THR A 21 2.35 -48.75 -31.44
CA THR A 21 1.80 -47.44 -31.10
C THR A 21 0.52 -47.20 -31.90
N VAL A 22 -0.62 -47.30 -31.23
CA VAL A 22 -1.89 -46.79 -31.76
C VAL A 22 -1.84 -45.26 -31.73
N ARG A 23 -1.91 -44.61 -32.89
CA ARG A 23 -2.06 -43.15 -32.98
C ARG A 23 -3.45 -42.76 -32.50
N PRO A 24 -3.61 -41.82 -31.55
CA PRO A 24 -4.92 -41.29 -31.22
C PRO A 24 -5.45 -40.41 -32.36
N THR A 25 -6.71 -40.63 -32.73
CA THR A 25 -7.50 -39.79 -33.64
C THR A 25 -7.63 -38.38 -33.05
N PRO A 26 -7.49 -37.29 -33.83
CA PRO A 26 -7.70 -35.95 -33.29
C PRO A 26 -9.19 -35.76 -32.96
N ALA A 27 -9.48 -35.56 -31.67
CA ALA A 27 -10.80 -35.09 -31.24
C ALA A 27 -11.02 -33.68 -31.80
N ALA A 28 -12.22 -33.42 -32.31
CA ALA A 28 -12.64 -32.09 -32.73
C ALA A 28 -12.52 -31.12 -31.55
N ALA A 29 -11.75 -30.05 -31.75
CA ALA A 29 -11.58 -29.01 -30.75
C ALA A 29 -12.93 -28.32 -30.48
N GLU A 30 -13.40 -28.39 -29.24
CA GLU A 30 -14.45 -27.50 -28.77
C GLU A 30 -13.95 -26.05 -28.85
N PRO A 31 -14.82 -25.07 -29.15
CA PRO A 31 -14.43 -23.67 -29.14
C PRO A 31 -14.08 -23.28 -27.71
N VAL A 32 -12.79 -23.28 -27.41
CA VAL A 32 -12.23 -22.61 -26.24
C VAL A 32 -12.54 -21.13 -26.42
N THR A 33 -13.56 -20.63 -25.71
CA THR A 33 -13.73 -19.20 -25.51
C THR A 33 -12.52 -18.73 -24.73
N ALA A 34 -11.52 -18.25 -25.47
CA ALA A 34 -10.40 -17.53 -24.89
C ALA A 34 -10.98 -16.31 -24.17
N VAL A 35 -11.14 -16.41 -22.85
CA VAL A 35 -11.28 -15.23 -22.01
C VAL A 35 -9.95 -14.51 -22.15
N ALA A 36 -9.92 -13.50 -23.02
CA ALA A 36 -8.79 -12.60 -23.15
C ALA A 36 -8.52 -12.08 -21.73
N ARG A 37 -7.38 -12.51 -21.15
CA ARG A 37 -6.77 -11.77 -20.04
C ARG A 37 -6.65 -10.35 -20.54
N ARG A 38 -7.48 -9.46 -20.00
CA ARG A 38 -7.41 -8.03 -20.30
C ARG A 38 -6.03 -7.60 -19.86
N ALA A 39 -5.13 -7.43 -20.83
CA ALA A 39 -3.84 -6.82 -20.58
C ALA A 39 -4.15 -5.49 -19.90
N ALA A 40 -3.74 -5.34 -18.64
CA ALA A 40 -3.67 -4.04 -18.01
C ALA A 40 -2.80 -3.19 -18.94
N ALA A 41 -3.32 -2.04 -19.38
CA ALA A 41 -2.64 -1.14 -20.31
C ALA A 41 -1.19 -0.94 -19.84
N THR A 42 -0.23 -1.47 -20.60
CA THR A 42 1.19 -1.64 -20.26
C THR A 42 2.01 -0.35 -20.41
N SER A 43 1.39 0.81 -20.24
CA SER A 43 2.09 2.08 -20.21
C SER A 43 1.53 2.95 -19.07
N PRO A 44 2.39 3.55 -18.24
CA PRO A 44 1.94 4.56 -17.30
C PRO A 44 1.22 5.67 -18.08
N PRO A 45 0.12 6.24 -17.53
CA PRO A 45 -0.54 7.37 -18.18
C PRO A 45 0.47 8.49 -18.43
N PRO A 46 0.31 9.28 -19.50
CA PRO A 46 1.19 10.41 -19.74
C PRO A 46 1.14 11.36 -18.53
N ILE A 47 2.30 11.65 -17.96
CA ILE A 47 2.43 12.65 -16.90
C ILE A 47 2.26 14.01 -17.58
N LEU A 48 1.19 14.72 -17.26
CA LEU A 48 1.01 16.11 -17.69
C LEU A 48 1.50 17.02 -16.57
N TRP A 49 2.61 17.71 -16.81
CA TRP A 49 3.17 18.69 -15.89
C TRP A 49 2.49 20.05 -16.13
N ILE A 50 1.90 20.65 -15.10
CA ILE A 50 1.28 21.97 -15.20
C ILE A 50 1.99 22.93 -14.25
N GLU A 51 2.82 23.83 -14.79
CA GLU A 51 3.46 24.85 -13.98
C GLU A 51 2.43 25.89 -13.51
N ALA A 52 1.83 25.66 -12.35
CA ALA A 52 0.91 26.61 -11.72
C ALA A 52 1.19 26.66 -10.20
N PRO A 53 1.32 27.85 -9.59
CA PRO A 53 1.36 27.99 -8.14
C PRO A 53 -0.02 27.70 -7.52
N ILE A 54 -0.06 27.00 -6.39
CA ILE A 54 -1.28 26.80 -5.59
C ILE A 54 -1.36 27.90 -4.53
N ALA A 55 -2.57 28.34 -4.17
CA ALA A 55 -2.76 29.20 -3.02
C ALA A 55 -2.21 28.51 -1.74
N GLY A 56 -1.18 29.09 -1.13
CA GLY A 56 -0.53 28.54 0.08
C GLY A 56 0.78 27.78 -0.17
N ASP A 57 1.09 27.38 -1.42
CA ASP A 57 2.36 26.76 -1.81
C ASP A 57 2.85 27.35 -3.15
N PRO A 58 3.93 28.15 -3.14
CA PRO A 58 4.46 28.79 -4.35
C PRO A 58 5.19 27.80 -5.28
N SER A 59 5.31 26.52 -4.90
CA SER A 59 5.93 25.50 -5.74
C SER A 59 5.04 25.22 -6.96
N PRO A 60 5.61 25.03 -8.16
CA PRO A 60 4.82 24.63 -9.31
C PRO A 60 4.11 23.30 -9.03
N VAL A 61 2.88 23.14 -9.52
CA VAL A 61 2.13 21.88 -9.45
C VAL A 61 2.72 20.86 -10.41
N TRP A 62 3.42 19.88 -9.88
CA TRP A 62 3.84 18.70 -10.62
C TRP A 62 2.78 17.61 -10.42
N ALA A 63 1.52 17.92 -10.76
CA ALA A 63 0.42 16.99 -10.54
C ALA A 63 0.42 15.88 -11.58
N GLN A 64 0.48 14.65 -11.13
CA GLN A 64 0.11 13.56 -12.01
C GLN A 64 -1.40 13.58 -12.25
N VAL A 65 -1.76 13.59 -13.52
CA VAL A 65 -3.16 13.57 -13.93
C VAL A 65 -3.72 12.16 -13.68
N PRO A 66 -4.87 12.03 -12.98
CA PRO A 66 -5.56 10.75 -12.90
C PRO A 66 -5.71 10.14 -14.29
N ARG A 67 -5.72 8.81 -14.43
CA ARG A 67 -5.91 8.15 -15.75
C ARG A 67 -7.13 8.68 -16.53
N THR A 68 -8.12 9.23 -15.83
CA THR A 68 -9.34 9.85 -16.36
C THR A 68 -9.13 11.21 -17.01
N GLY A 69 -8.01 11.88 -16.77
CA GLY A 69 -7.66 13.14 -17.42
C GLY A 69 -7.78 14.37 -16.52
N VAL A 70 -7.48 15.52 -17.10
CA VAL A 70 -7.52 16.84 -16.47
C VAL A 70 -8.12 17.84 -17.46
N VAL A 71 -8.85 18.81 -16.94
CA VAL A 71 -9.31 19.97 -17.70
C VAL A 71 -8.65 21.21 -17.09
N VAL A 72 -7.92 21.95 -17.92
CA VAL A 72 -7.35 23.25 -17.55
C VAL A 72 -8.30 24.33 -18.07
N GLU A 73 -8.83 25.13 -17.17
CA GLU A 73 -9.72 26.25 -17.46
C GLU A 73 -9.09 27.53 -16.89
N ASP A 74 -9.59 28.70 -17.30
CA ASP A 74 -9.06 29.97 -16.80
C ASP A 74 -9.21 30.06 -15.27
N GLY A 75 -8.08 30.18 -14.56
CA GLY A 75 -8.00 30.29 -13.10
C GLY A 75 -8.21 28.99 -12.32
N ARG A 76 -8.38 27.81 -12.95
CA ARG A 76 -8.57 26.54 -12.24
C ARG A 76 -8.16 25.30 -13.04
N ILE A 77 -7.67 24.30 -12.33
CA ILE A 77 -7.41 22.96 -12.84
C ILE A 77 -8.46 22.02 -12.25
N ARG A 78 -9.08 21.20 -13.09
CA ARG A 78 -10.03 20.16 -12.67
C ARG A 78 -9.43 18.80 -12.95
N LEU A 79 -9.09 18.07 -11.89
CA LEU A 79 -8.73 16.66 -12.01
C LEU A 79 -10.03 15.87 -12.14
N LEU A 80 -10.18 15.16 -13.27
CA LEU A 80 -11.43 14.47 -13.55
C LEU A 80 -11.58 13.27 -12.63
N ARG A 81 -12.78 13.11 -12.07
CA ARG A 81 -13.12 11.99 -11.20
C ARG A 81 -12.78 10.64 -11.84
N PRO A 82 -12.28 9.65 -11.08
CA PRO A 82 -11.96 8.35 -11.63
C PRO A 82 -13.22 7.54 -11.95
N SER A 83 -13.17 6.74 -13.01
CA SER A 83 -14.21 5.75 -13.32
C SER A 83 -13.76 4.39 -12.77
N VAL A 84 -14.31 4.01 -11.62
CA VAL A 84 -14.03 2.72 -10.96
C VAL A 84 -15.30 1.89 -10.87
N ALA A 85 -15.17 0.56 -10.97
CA ALA A 85 -16.28 -0.34 -10.66
C ALA A 85 -16.71 -0.17 -9.19
N GLU A 86 -17.93 -0.55 -8.81
CA GLU A 86 -18.36 -0.45 -7.39
C GLU A 86 -17.69 -1.52 -6.50
N THR A 87 -17.43 -2.70 -7.04
CA THR A 87 -16.82 -3.82 -6.32
C THR A 87 -15.79 -4.58 -7.17
N PRO A 88 -14.84 -5.30 -6.55
CA PRO A 88 -14.51 -5.25 -5.12
C PRO A 88 -13.87 -3.91 -4.71
N ARG A 89 -13.95 -3.56 -3.41
CA ARG A 89 -13.17 -2.45 -2.84
C ARG A 89 -11.68 -2.80 -2.89
N ARG A 90 -10.82 -1.80 -3.02
CA ARG A 90 -9.36 -1.93 -3.13
C ARG A 90 -8.69 -1.10 -2.05
N VAL A 91 -7.82 -1.73 -1.27
CA VAL A 91 -7.04 -1.09 -0.21
C VAL A 91 -5.56 -1.30 -0.48
N ALA A 92 -4.75 -0.26 -0.33
CA ALA A 92 -3.30 -0.41 -0.26
C ALA A 92 -2.82 -0.31 1.19
N ILE A 93 -2.00 -1.27 1.58
CA ILE A 93 -1.28 -1.24 2.85
C ILE A 93 0.20 -1.12 2.54
N GLN A 94 0.81 -0.01 2.93
CA GLN A 94 2.24 0.18 2.79
C GLN A 94 2.96 -0.22 4.07
N ALA A 95 3.96 -1.08 3.95
CA ALA A 95 4.88 -1.38 5.05
C ALA A 95 6.03 -0.36 5.04
N GLY A 96 6.12 0.47 6.09
CA GLY A 96 7.17 1.45 6.28
C GLY A 96 8.55 0.82 6.19
N HIS A 97 9.48 1.53 5.53
CA HIS A 97 10.88 1.11 5.34
C HIS A 97 11.12 -0.17 4.53
N TRP A 98 10.07 -0.84 4.04
CA TRP A 98 10.21 -2.06 3.26
C TRP A 98 10.70 -1.77 1.82
N ARG A 99 11.79 -2.44 1.41
CA ARG A 99 12.41 -2.33 0.07
C ARG A 99 12.73 -0.89 -0.33
N THR A 100 13.28 -0.12 0.62
CA THR A 100 13.69 1.27 0.37
C THR A 100 14.82 1.40 -0.63
N ASP A 101 15.65 0.36 -0.80
CA ASP A 101 16.68 0.27 -1.83
C ASP A 101 16.13 0.44 -3.26
N GLU A 102 14.86 0.13 -3.47
CA GLU A 102 14.15 0.30 -4.74
C GLU A 102 13.56 1.69 -4.95
N ALA A 103 13.71 2.60 -3.97
CA ALA A 103 13.11 3.92 -4.06
C ALA A 103 13.54 4.65 -5.35
N PRO A 104 12.62 5.34 -6.03
CA PRO A 104 12.88 6.03 -7.28
C PRO A 104 13.90 7.16 -7.11
N ALA A 105 14.46 7.64 -8.22
CA ALA A 105 15.48 8.69 -8.20
C ALA A 105 15.01 10.00 -7.54
N GLU A 106 13.69 10.27 -7.54
CA GLU A 106 13.09 11.42 -6.85
C GLU A 106 13.13 11.30 -5.31
N PHE A 107 13.37 10.10 -4.75
CA PHE A 107 13.48 9.86 -3.31
C PHE A 107 14.87 9.33 -2.91
N PRO A 108 15.96 10.06 -3.18
CA PRO A 108 17.31 9.55 -2.92
C PRO A 108 17.58 9.32 -1.43
N ARG A 109 16.91 10.07 -0.54
CA ARG A 109 17.04 9.92 0.92
C ARG A 109 16.31 8.68 1.43
N LEU A 110 15.21 8.28 0.79
CA LEU A 110 14.40 7.13 1.22
C LEU A 110 15.21 5.84 1.13
N ARG A 111 16.12 5.72 0.15
CA ARG A 111 17.03 4.57 -0.05
C ARG A 111 17.90 4.21 1.16
N PHE A 112 18.10 5.16 2.06
CA PHE A 112 18.92 4.99 3.26
C PHE A 112 18.10 5.06 4.55
N SER A 113 16.77 5.12 4.45
CA SER A 113 15.88 5.18 5.59
C SER A 113 15.51 3.76 6.06
N SER A 114 16.26 3.25 7.04
CA SER A 114 16.06 1.91 7.62
C SER A 114 14.92 1.82 8.63
N GLY A 115 14.37 2.96 9.05
CA GLY A 115 13.43 3.05 10.17
C GLY A 115 14.12 2.96 11.53
N GLY A 116 13.31 2.89 12.59
CA GLY A 116 13.75 2.73 13.96
C GLY A 116 14.27 1.32 14.27
N GLU A 117 15.15 1.23 15.27
CA GLU A 117 15.57 -0.03 15.88
C GLU A 117 15.65 0.14 17.39
N ALA A 118 15.06 -0.80 18.14
CA ALA A 118 15.14 -0.82 19.59
C ALA A 118 15.09 -2.26 20.12
N ALA A 119 15.95 -2.57 21.10
CA ALA A 119 16.03 -3.88 21.73
C ALA A 119 16.17 -5.06 20.72
N GLY A 120 16.88 -4.84 19.61
CA GLY A 120 17.07 -5.84 18.54
C GLY A 120 15.85 -6.05 17.65
N ILE A 121 14.80 -5.24 17.80
CA ILE A 121 13.62 -5.21 16.94
C ILE A 121 13.75 -4.04 15.96
N ARG A 122 13.61 -4.33 14.67
CA ARG A 122 13.59 -3.32 13.61
C ARG A 122 12.16 -2.98 13.25
N GLU A 123 11.89 -1.70 13.03
CA GLU A 123 10.60 -1.19 12.61
C GLU A 123 10.07 -1.94 11.37
N VAL A 124 10.90 -2.09 10.34
CA VAL A 124 10.52 -2.74 9.07
C VAL A 124 10.02 -4.17 9.23
N ASP A 125 10.51 -4.91 10.24
CA ASP A 125 10.08 -6.28 10.48
C ASP A 125 8.68 -6.29 11.12
N VAL A 126 8.42 -5.36 12.05
CA VAL A 126 7.12 -5.19 12.71
C VAL A 126 6.07 -4.72 11.72
N THR A 127 6.35 -3.64 10.99
CA THR A 127 5.39 -3.03 10.06
C THR A 127 5.02 -3.97 8.93
N ARG A 128 5.98 -4.77 8.44
CA ARG A 128 5.74 -5.77 7.41
C ARG A 128 4.88 -6.93 7.92
N ASP A 129 5.17 -7.51 9.09
CA ASP A 129 4.35 -8.59 9.65
C ASP A 129 2.91 -8.12 9.90
N VAL A 130 2.74 -6.93 10.49
CA VAL A 130 1.40 -6.35 10.68
C VAL A 130 0.72 -6.07 9.34
N ALA A 131 1.41 -5.53 8.34
CA ALA A 131 0.84 -5.29 7.00
C ALA A 131 0.34 -6.58 6.34
N GLU A 132 1.12 -7.66 6.41
CA GLU A 132 0.74 -8.99 5.87
C GLU A 132 -0.54 -9.52 6.56
N ARG A 133 -0.65 -9.34 7.87
CA ARG A 133 -1.84 -9.74 8.65
C ARG A 133 -3.06 -8.86 8.37
N VAL A 134 -2.88 -7.54 8.25
CA VAL A 134 -3.97 -6.62 7.85
C VAL A 134 -4.50 -7.03 6.47
N ALA A 135 -3.60 -7.33 5.53
CA ALA A 135 -3.97 -7.78 4.20
C ALA A 135 -4.79 -9.08 4.24
N ALA A 136 -4.41 -10.04 5.09
CA ALA A 136 -5.17 -11.28 5.26
C ALA A 136 -6.60 -11.00 5.77
N VAL A 137 -6.76 -10.21 6.84
CA VAL A 137 -8.06 -9.88 7.42
C VAL A 137 -8.98 -9.17 6.41
N LEU A 138 -8.44 -8.21 5.66
CA LEU A 138 -9.21 -7.49 4.64
C LEU A 138 -9.58 -8.40 3.46
N THR A 139 -8.67 -9.27 3.02
CA THR A 139 -8.91 -10.23 1.93
C THR A 139 -10.03 -11.21 2.28
N GLU A 140 -10.10 -11.67 3.53
CA GLU A 140 -11.20 -12.51 4.02
C GLU A 140 -12.58 -11.82 3.94
N ARG A 141 -12.61 -10.48 3.92
CA ARG A 141 -13.83 -9.68 3.72
C ARG A 141 -14.13 -9.40 2.24
N GLY A 142 -13.40 -10.01 1.31
CA GLY A 142 -13.59 -9.80 -0.14
C GLY A 142 -13.03 -8.48 -0.66
N ILE A 143 -12.17 -7.81 0.12
CA ILE A 143 -11.46 -6.59 -0.28
C ILE A 143 -10.19 -7.01 -1.03
N VAL A 144 -9.92 -6.36 -2.16
CA VAL A 144 -8.64 -6.52 -2.86
C VAL A 144 -7.59 -5.71 -2.12
N VAL A 145 -6.51 -6.36 -1.69
CA VAL A 145 -5.42 -5.69 -0.98
C VAL A 145 -4.15 -5.71 -1.81
N ASP A 146 -3.56 -4.53 -1.98
CA ASP A 146 -2.23 -4.38 -2.55
C ASP A 146 -1.25 -4.03 -1.43
N MET A 147 -0.28 -4.91 -1.17
CA MET A 147 0.82 -4.60 -0.28
C MET A 147 1.89 -3.81 -1.04
N LEU A 148 2.20 -2.61 -0.55
CA LEU A 148 3.17 -1.73 -1.18
C LEU A 148 4.47 -1.67 -0.37
N PRO A 149 5.65 -1.69 -1.03
CA PRO A 149 6.89 -1.27 -0.40
C PRO A 149 6.88 0.25 -0.16
N ALA A 150 8.00 0.79 0.31
CA ALA A 150 8.21 2.23 0.44
C ALA A 150 8.08 2.99 -0.91
N THR A 151 8.10 2.30 -2.05
CA THR A 151 7.78 2.91 -3.34
C THR A 151 6.29 2.75 -3.65
N VAL A 152 5.59 3.88 -3.80
CA VAL A 152 4.20 3.92 -4.25
C VAL A 152 4.17 3.95 -5.79
N PRO A 153 3.36 3.13 -6.47
CA PRO A 153 3.25 3.22 -7.93
C PRO A 153 2.76 4.62 -8.36
N PRO A 154 3.11 5.10 -9.56
CA PRO A 154 2.66 6.41 -10.01
C PRO A 154 1.14 6.56 -10.05
N SER A 155 0.63 7.69 -9.53
CA SER A 155 -0.81 8.03 -9.46
C SER A 155 -1.66 6.93 -8.85
N TYR A 156 -1.19 6.34 -7.75
CA TYR A 156 -1.80 5.13 -7.23
C TYR A 156 -3.23 5.39 -6.71
N LEU A 157 -4.21 4.78 -7.38
CA LEU A 157 -5.63 4.90 -7.05
C LEU A 157 -6.12 3.67 -6.28
N ALA A 158 -6.66 3.88 -5.09
CA ALA A 158 -7.37 2.90 -4.27
C ALA A 158 -8.51 3.58 -3.50
N ASP A 159 -9.38 2.80 -2.84
CA ASP A 159 -10.37 3.38 -1.93
C ASP A 159 -9.71 3.91 -0.66
N VAL A 160 -8.73 3.17 -0.15
CA VAL A 160 -7.97 3.50 1.05
C VAL A 160 -6.50 3.16 0.81
N PHE A 161 -5.62 4.03 1.31
CA PHE A 161 -4.22 3.75 1.52
C PHE A 161 -3.88 3.96 3.00
N VAL A 162 -3.19 3.00 3.61
CA VAL A 162 -2.63 3.18 4.96
C VAL A 162 -1.14 2.82 4.94
N ALA A 163 -0.28 3.79 5.28
CA ALA A 163 1.13 3.55 5.55
C ALA A 163 1.31 3.18 7.03
N LEU A 164 1.90 2.01 7.27
CA LEU A 164 2.18 1.49 8.60
C LEU A 164 3.64 1.70 8.96
N HIS A 165 3.87 2.44 10.03
CA HIS A 165 5.15 2.71 10.65
C HIS A 165 5.12 2.31 12.14
N ALA A 166 6.28 2.28 12.78
CA ALA A 166 6.36 2.16 14.22
C ALA A 166 7.46 3.06 14.77
N ASP A 167 7.10 3.92 15.72
CA ASP A 167 7.93 5.01 16.18
C ASP A 167 9.02 4.52 17.14
N ALA A 168 10.05 5.31 17.33
CA ALA A 168 11.10 5.05 18.30
C ALA A 168 11.64 6.36 18.85
N ASP A 169 11.83 6.40 20.16
CA ASP A 169 12.44 7.52 20.84
C ASP A 169 13.73 7.09 21.57
N ALA A 170 14.66 8.04 21.72
CA ALA A 170 15.94 7.76 22.35
C ALA A 170 15.86 7.44 23.84
N THR A 171 14.77 7.80 24.52
CA THR A 171 14.60 7.61 25.97
C THR A 171 13.85 6.32 26.32
N GLY A 172 13.11 5.76 25.37
CA GLY A 172 12.22 4.60 25.58
C GLY A 172 11.00 4.92 26.45
N THR A 173 10.65 6.20 26.62
CA THR A 173 9.55 6.64 27.49
C THR A 173 8.31 7.07 26.74
N ALA A 174 8.45 7.50 25.48
CA ALA A 174 7.31 7.85 24.65
C ALA A 174 6.52 6.59 24.33
N ARG A 175 5.18 6.69 24.33
CA ARG A 175 4.29 5.55 24.11
C ARG A 175 2.98 5.98 23.46
N GLY A 176 2.29 5.00 22.89
CA GLY A 176 1.03 5.19 22.20
C GLY A 176 1.19 5.26 20.68
N PHE A 177 0.06 5.44 20.01
CA PHE A 177 -0.01 5.44 18.55
C PHE A 177 -0.31 6.84 18.00
N LYS A 178 0.08 7.10 16.75
CA LYS A 178 -0.18 8.36 16.05
C LYS A 178 -0.78 8.06 14.69
N ILE A 179 -1.76 8.87 14.27
CA ILE A 179 -2.36 8.75 12.94
C ILE A 179 -2.54 10.15 12.38
N ALA A 180 -2.17 10.32 11.11
CA ALA A 180 -2.28 11.58 10.39
C ALA A 180 -2.66 11.36 8.94
N HIS A 181 -3.12 12.43 8.30
CA HIS A 181 -3.31 12.54 6.86
C HIS A 181 -2.57 13.77 6.33
N GLY A 182 -2.52 13.90 5.00
CA GLY A 182 -1.85 15.02 4.35
C GLY A 182 -2.63 16.34 4.37
N SER A 183 -1.92 17.46 4.26
CA SER A 183 -2.49 18.82 4.28
C SER A 183 -3.32 19.19 3.04
N TYR A 184 -3.03 18.63 1.87
CA TYR A 184 -3.69 18.93 0.58
C TYR A 184 -4.52 17.75 0.09
N ARG A 185 -5.57 17.43 0.84
CA ARG A 185 -6.30 16.17 0.71
C ARG A 185 -7.82 16.34 0.93
N SER A 186 -8.56 15.27 0.73
CA SER A 186 -10.03 15.24 0.78
C SER A 186 -10.57 15.12 2.23
N PRO A 187 -11.79 15.60 2.53
CA PRO A 187 -12.42 15.40 3.84
C PRO A 187 -12.51 13.93 4.29
N GLU A 188 -12.51 13.00 3.33
CA GLU A 188 -12.56 11.57 3.58
C GLU A 188 -11.28 11.06 4.28
N ASP A 189 -10.15 11.76 4.14
CA ASP A 189 -8.92 11.44 4.88
C ASP A 189 -9.09 11.67 6.39
N GLU A 190 -9.73 12.77 6.79
CA GLU A 190 -10.01 13.07 8.20
C GLU A 190 -10.96 12.02 8.79
N ARG A 191 -11.98 11.61 8.02
CA ARG A 191 -12.91 10.55 8.40
C ARG A 191 -12.21 9.20 8.56
N LEU A 192 -11.29 8.86 7.65
CA LEU A 192 -10.45 7.66 7.76
C LEU A 192 -9.58 7.69 9.02
N VAL A 193 -8.88 8.80 9.29
CA VAL A 193 -8.06 8.97 10.50
C VAL A 193 -8.89 8.84 11.77
N GLY A 194 -10.11 9.39 11.79
CA GLY A 194 -11.04 9.27 12.91
C GLY A 194 -11.40 7.82 13.22
N LEU A 195 -11.83 7.06 12.20
CA LEU A 195 -12.23 5.66 12.34
C LEU A 195 -11.04 4.75 12.69
N LEU A 196 -9.87 4.98 12.07
CA LEU A 196 -8.65 4.28 12.46
C LEU A 196 -8.30 4.56 13.92
N THR A 197 -8.39 5.81 14.36
CA THR A 197 -8.08 6.20 15.75
C THR A 197 -9.01 5.52 16.74
N GLU A 198 -10.32 5.55 16.49
CA GLU A 198 -11.33 4.94 17.35
C GLU A 198 -11.11 3.43 17.49
N HIS A 199 -11.04 2.71 16.37
CA HIS A 199 -10.96 1.25 16.38
C HIS A 199 -9.59 0.75 16.82
N TYR A 200 -8.51 1.47 16.50
CA TYR A 200 -7.18 1.09 16.96
C TYR A 200 -7.03 1.28 18.47
N ALA A 201 -7.47 2.42 19.03
CA ALA A 201 -7.46 2.64 20.48
C ALA A 201 -8.30 1.58 21.22
N ALA A 202 -9.51 1.30 20.73
CA ALA A 202 -10.41 0.34 21.35
C ALA A 202 -9.85 -1.10 21.30
N GLY A 203 -9.23 -1.50 20.18
CA GLY A 203 -8.72 -2.85 19.99
C GLY A 203 -7.39 -3.11 20.70
N THR A 204 -6.51 -2.11 20.78
CA THR A 204 -5.16 -2.27 21.36
C THR A 204 -5.05 -1.82 22.81
N GLY A 205 -5.93 -0.91 23.25
CA GLY A 205 -5.80 -0.22 24.54
C GLY A 205 -4.63 0.77 24.61
N LEU A 206 -3.91 1.00 23.50
CA LEU A 206 -2.83 1.99 23.47
C LEU A 206 -3.40 3.41 23.60
N PRO A 207 -2.71 4.30 24.34
CA PRO A 207 -3.07 5.72 24.33
C PRO A 207 -2.77 6.33 22.96
N ARG A 208 -3.53 7.35 22.58
CA ARG A 208 -3.18 8.19 21.43
C ARG A 208 -2.06 9.15 21.83
N ASP A 209 -0.94 9.11 21.13
CA ASP A 209 0.06 10.17 21.16
C ASP A 209 -0.39 11.30 20.23
N ARG A 210 -0.41 12.53 20.76
CA ARG A 210 -0.85 13.73 20.05
C ARG A 210 0.30 14.44 19.33
N ASN A 211 1.54 13.97 19.49
CA ASN A 211 2.72 14.54 18.86
C ASN A 211 2.84 14.08 17.40
N VAL A 212 1.88 14.47 16.56
CA VAL A 212 1.93 14.30 15.11
C VAL A 212 2.99 15.23 14.54
N THR A 213 3.95 14.68 13.80
CA THR A 213 5.06 15.45 13.22
C THR A 213 4.72 15.98 11.83
N THR A 214 5.48 16.96 11.37
CA THR A 214 5.39 17.44 9.98
C THR A 214 5.73 16.34 8.98
N ASP A 215 6.66 15.43 9.29
CA ASP A 215 6.98 14.30 8.40
C ASP A 215 5.78 13.37 8.17
N MET A 216 4.87 13.26 9.14
CA MET A 216 3.62 12.52 8.97
C MET A 216 2.62 13.28 8.09
N THR A 217 2.44 14.59 8.30
CA THR A 217 1.47 15.38 7.50
C THR A 217 1.98 15.73 6.10
N ASP A 218 3.29 15.73 5.90
CA ASP A 218 3.95 16.00 4.62
C ASP A 218 4.54 14.71 4.01
N TYR A 219 4.02 13.54 4.43
CA TYR A 219 4.46 12.25 3.93
C TYR A 219 4.45 12.20 2.39
N TYR A 220 5.55 11.74 1.79
CA TYR A 220 5.76 11.87 0.34
C TYR A 220 4.63 11.23 -0.49
N ALA A 221 4.02 10.14 -0.01
CA ALA A 221 2.93 9.47 -0.71
C ALA A 221 1.68 10.37 -0.84
N PHE A 222 1.49 11.34 0.07
CA PHE A 222 0.40 12.32 0.01
C PHE A 222 0.67 13.46 -0.97
N ALA A 223 1.93 13.68 -1.35
CA ALA A 223 2.35 14.81 -2.16
C ALA A 223 2.19 14.53 -3.68
N TRP A 224 0.97 14.18 -4.09
CA TRP A 224 0.55 13.92 -5.48
C TRP A 224 0.79 15.09 -6.44
N PHE A 225 0.98 16.29 -5.89
CA PHE A 225 1.26 17.53 -6.59
C PHE A 225 2.78 17.83 -6.70
N ARG A 226 3.64 16.99 -6.14
CA ARG A 226 5.11 17.14 -6.15
C ARG A 226 5.84 15.95 -6.78
N TYR A 227 5.31 14.74 -6.60
CA TYR A 227 6.05 13.51 -6.92
C TYR A 227 5.30 12.61 -7.90
N GLU A 228 6.08 11.87 -8.68
CA GLU A 228 5.55 10.85 -9.58
C GLU A 228 5.05 9.62 -8.80
N HIS A 229 5.87 9.09 -7.89
CA HIS A 229 5.56 7.92 -7.07
C HIS A 229 4.77 8.32 -5.81
N ALA A 230 3.56 8.80 -6.03
CA ALA A 230 2.61 9.23 -5.01
C ALA A 230 1.19 8.74 -5.32
N LEU A 231 0.30 8.90 -4.33
CA LEU A 231 -1.10 8.51 -4.45
C LEU A 231 -1.83 9.39 -5.47
N ALA A 232 -2.90 8.86 -6.06
CA ALA A 232 -3.90 9.71 -6.69
C ALA A 232 -4.57 10.59 -5.60
N PRO A 233 -4.93 11.84 -5.92
CA PRO A 233 -5.55 12.74 -4.95
C PRO A 233 -6.92 12.28 -4.45
N HIS A 234 -7.56 11.36 -5.16
CA HIS A 234 -8.87 10.78 -4.81
C HIS A 234 -8.78 9.57 -3.86
N THR A 235 -7.61 8.96 -3.70
CA THR A 235 -7.44 7.82 -2.78
C THR A 235 -7.54 8.33 -1.36
N ALA A 236 -8.42 7.86 -0.48
CA ALA A 236 -8.39 8.27 0.94
C ALA A 236 -7.12 7.73 1.61
N ALA A 237 -6.40 8.53 2.40
CA ALA A 237 -5.08 8.12 2.90
C ALA A 237 -4.78 8.50 4.35
N ALA A 238 -4.05 7.62 5.02
CA ALA A 238 -3.49 7.85 6.34
C ALA A 238 -2.07 7.28 6.46
N ILE A 239 -1.28 7.86 7.35
CA ILE A 239 -0.05 7.29 7.88
C ILE A 239 -0.25 7.04 9.37
N MET A 240 0.23 5.90 9.84
CA MET A 240 0.00 5.41 11.18
C MET A 240 1.29 4.90 11.80
N GLU A 241 1.68 5.52 12.91
CA GLU A 241 2.63 4.95 13.86
C GLU A 241 1.87 4.03 14.79
N LEU A 242 2.10 2.72 14.66
CA LEU A 242 1.36 1.68 15.38
C LEU A 242 1.59 1.70 16.90
N GLY A 243 2.72 2.27 17.33
CA GLY A 243 3.20 2.28 18.71
C GLY A 243 4.69 2.63 18.74
N PHE A 244 5.29 2.73 19.93
CA PHE A 244 6.72 2.94 20.06
C PHE A 244 7.47 1.61 20.24
N ILE A 245 8.28 1.19 19.27
CA ILE A 245 9.12 -0.01 19.42
C ILE A 245 10.19 0.18 20.51
N SER A 246 10.52 1.41 20.88
CA SER A 246 11.41 1.74 22.01
C SER A 246 10.74 1.47 23.36
N HIS A 247 9.42 1.62 23.47
CA HIS A 247 8.68 1.46 24.72
C HIS A 247 8.36 -0.02 25.02
N PRO A 248 8.67 -0.55 26.21
CA PRO A 248 8.50 -1.98 26.50
C PRO A 248 7.07 -2.51 26.36
N GLU A 249 6.06 -1.77 26.82
CA GLU A 249 4.65 -2.22 26.74
C GLU A 249 4.13 -2.20 25.30
N ASP A 250 4.47 -1.15 24.55
CA ASP A 250 4.03 -1.00 23.16
C ASP A 250 4.73 -2.08 22.31
N ARG A 251 6.04 -2.24 22.46
CA ARG A 251 6.80 -3.30 21.79
C ARG A 251 6.24 -4.69 22.09
N SER A 252 5.88 -5.00 23.34
CA SER A 252 5.28 -6.29 23.68
C SER A 252 3.94 -6.50 22.96
N LEU A 253 3.09 -5.47 22.87
CA LEU A 253 1.87 -5.56 22.07
C LEU A 253 2.19 -5.80 20.58
N LEU A 254 3.09 -5.00 20.00
CA LEU A 254 3.42 -5.06 18.57
C LEU A 254 4.07 -6.37 18.15
N VAL A 255 4.90 -6.97 19.02
CA VAL A 255 5.67 -8.19 18.73
C VAL A 255 4.94 -9.45 19.16
N ASP A 256 4.31 -9.45 20.34
CA ASP A 256 3.71 -10.65 20.92
C ASP A 256 2.24 -10.83 20.53
N GLN A 257 1.57 -9.75 20.09
CA GLN A 257 0.15 -9.75 19.71
C GLN A 257 -0.13 -9.10 18.33
N PRO A 258 0.66 -9.40 17.27
CA PRO A 258 0.51 -8.72 15.98
C PRO A 258 -0.84 -8.99 15.31
N ASP A 259 -1.50 -10.12 15.60
CA ASP A 259 -2.86 -10.40 15.13
C ASP A 259 -3.90 -9.45 15.73
N LEU A 260 -3.73 -9.02 16.98
CA LEU A 260 -4.63 -8.04 17.61
C LEU A 260 -4.43 -6.67 16.99
N VAL A 261 -3.16 -6.27 16.79
CA VAL A 261 -2.78 -5.01 16.13
C VAL A 261 -3.37 -4.96 14.73
N ALA A 262 -3.15 -6.00 13.92
CA ALA A 262 -3.63 -6.07 12.54
C ALA A 262 -5.17 -6.05 12.44
N ARG A 263 -5.88 -6.80 13.30
CA ARG A 263 -7.35 -6.74 13.34
C ARG A 263 -7.86 -5.35 13.70
N SER A 264 -7.18 -4.64 14.60
CA SER A 264 -7.59 -3.31 15.04
C SER A 264 -7.42 -2.26 13.93
N VAL A 265 -6.33 -2.34 13.14
CA VAL A 265 -6.16 -1.53 11.92
C VAL A 265 -7.22 -1.88 10.88
N ALA A 266 -7.39 -3.18 10.59
CA ALA A 266 -8.34 -3.64 9.58
C ALA A 266 -9.78 -3.24 9.91
N GLU A 267 -10.20 -3.29 11.18
CA GLU A 267 -11.54 -2.86 11.59
C GLU A 267 -11.77 -1.37 11.29
N GLY A 268 -10.80 -0.49 11.58
CA GLY A 268 -10.90 0.93 11.22
C GLY A 268 -11.08 1.16 9.72
N ILE A 269 -10.34 0.41 8.89
CA ILE A 269 -10.46 0.46 7.42
C ILE A 269 -11.83 -0.05 6.96
N ILE A 270 -12.29 -1.19 7.48
CA ILE A 270 -13.59 -1.77 7.13
C ILE A 270 -14.72 -0.78 7.46
N ARG A 271 -14.66 -0.17 8.64
CA ARG A 271 -15.65 0.81 9.09
C ARG A 271 -15.68 2.05 8.21
N PHE A 272 -14.52 2.48 7.72
CA PHE A 272 -14.45 3.54 6.72
C PHE A 272 -15.12 3.13 5.41
N LEU A 273 -14.79 1.96 4.87
CA LEU A 273 -15.35 1.48 3.61
C LEU A 273 -16.88 1.26 3.66
N ASP A 274 -17.39 0.81 4.81
CA ASP A 274 -18.83 0.65 5.07
C ASP A 274 -19.54 2.01 5.13
N ALA A 275 -18.87 3.02 5.68
CA ALA A 275 -19.45 4.33 5.92
C ALA A 275 -19.30 5.29 4.73
N VAL A 276 -18.35 5.03 3.82
CA VAL A 276 -18.04 5.88 2.65
C VAL A 276 -18.16 5.08 1.34
N PRO A 277 -19.27 5.23 0.59
CA PRO A 277 -19.44 4.60 -0.70
C PRO A 277 -18.50 5.19 -1.76
N ARG A 278 -18.21 4.45 -2.83
CA ARG A 278 -17.38 4.95 -3.96
C ARG A 278 -17.99 6.15 -4.66
N SER A 279 -19.32 6.26 -4.67
CA SER A 279 -20.02 7.45 -5.18
C SER A 279 -19.70 8.72 -4.39
N GLU A 280 -19.28 8.60 -3.13
CA GLU A 280 -18.81 9.72 -2.30
C GLU A 280 -17.31 9.97 -2.58
N LEU A 281 -16.46 8.93 -2.46
CA LEU A 281 -15.00 9.05 -2.70
C LEU A 281 -14.60 9.53 -4.09
N PHE A 282 -15.35 9.10 -5.11
CA PHE A 282 -15.03 9.29 -6.53
C PHE A 282 -16.14 10.01 -7.29
N GLY A 283 -17.07 10.64 -6.56
CA GLY A 283 -18.25 11.29 -7.14
C GLY A 283 -17.94 12.57 -7.89
N GLU A 284 -16.93 13.32 -7.42
CA GLU A 284 -16.66 14.70 -7.81
C GLU A 284 -15.27 14.87 -8.43
N ASP A 285 -15.14 15.86 -9.31
CA ASP A 285 -13.84 16.32 -9.79
C ASP A 285 -13.12 17.08 -8.68
N ILE A 286 -11.79 16.95 -8.60
CA ILE A 286 -10.99 17.76 -7.68
C ILE A 286 -10.65 19.09 -8.36
N ILE A 287 -11.06 20.19 -7.72
CA ILE A 287 -10.84 21.56 -8.23
C ILE A 287 -9.64 22.18 -7.52
N ILE A 288 -8.61 22.52 -8.28
CA ILE A 288 -7.41 23.20 -7.80
C ILE A 288 -7.46 24.64 -8.34
N PRO A 289 -7.59 25.66 -7.48
CA PRO A 289 -7.50 27.05 -7.92
C PRO A 289 -6.06 27.35 -8.37
N GLN A 290 -5.91 27.94 -9.55
CA GLN A 290 -4.61 28.45 -10.00
C GLN A 290 -4.41 29.85 -9.44
N ALA A 291 -3.25 30.14 -8.85
CA ALA A 291 -2.95 31.53 -8.51
C ALA A 291 -2.80 32.35 -9.80
N SER A 292 -3.31 33.59 -9.81
CA SER A 292 -3.07 34.50 -10.92
C SER A 292 -1.56 34.68 -11.13
N PRO A 293 -1.05 34.72 -12.37
CA PRO A 293 0.35 35.05 -12.61
C PRO A 293 0.64 36.38 -11.90
N ARG A 294 1.67 36.42 -11.05
CA ARG A 294 2.12 37.72 -10.52
C ARG A 294 2.51 38.60 -11.70
N PRO A 295 2.07 39.87 -11.72
CA PRO A 295 2.45 40.82 -12.77
C PRO A 295 3.96 41.06 -12.81
#